data_AF-A0A2D7I2C8-F1
#
_entry.id   AF-A0A2D7I2C8-F1
#
_cell.length_a   1.000
_cell.length_b   1.000
_cell.length_c   1.000
_cell.angle_alpha   90.00
_cell.angle_beta   90.00
_cell.angle_gamma   90.00
#
_symmetry.space_group_name_H-M   'P 1'
#
loop_
_entity.id
_entity.type
_entity.pdbx_description
1 polymer ?
#
loop_
_entity_poly.entity_id
_entity_poly.type
_entity_poly.pdbx_seq_one_letter_code
_entity_poly.pdbx_strand_id
1 'polypeptide(L)'
;MDISFHSSSLPSVTTQSNLAPKTRELIRLAQNEAKAARVALAQLTTEEQVAVVCETPLAMRMRILSLIETPEDLVPLIPEAELCFTCKTAGIESASWLIALASPQQVVACVDLDAWSGLMPDVGKLDGWLNAIVEAGEDTIHTAATSLDPEMLAIYLRAHADVEIKPSGDEDWQPPEGGQTLEGQFYVIGRKKNDDLSSLMRMLQVLFQKDYWLYFRLMHSVREEALSEIQEWALRWRTGRLEDLGFPTWDRAMRIYGMLRPSQLAELPESVHFIETEGWDLPVWITDLPGDVDARDRLLMAIGELDEQERSQFFFAFIALANQIAVADQRDLGDAETLPETLQKAIRVCRLGLEHIAQKNNLDDPTTLRRVSPERLFRVGVNIAPEGVRPGFTQGEDLSDGEVE
;
A
#
# COMPACT_ATOMS: atom_id res chain seq x y z
N MET A 1 6.62 -44.80 18.47
CA MET A 1 7.70 -44.18 19.23
C MET A 1 7.26 -42.77 19.52
N ASP A 2 7.12 -42.48 20.81
CA ASP A 2 6.77 -41.18 21.36
C ASP A 2 7.64 -40.07 20.79
N ILE A 3 7.00 -38.95 20.43
CA ILE A 3 7.69 -37.66 20.39
C ILE A 3 6.86 -36.70 21.24
N SER A 4 7.35 -36.54 22.45
CA SER A 4 6.92 -35.61 23.49
C SER A 4 6.99 -34.16 23.04
N PHE A 5 5.92 -33.40 23.27
CA PHE A 5 5.93 -31.95 23.23
C PHE A 5 6.77 -31.40 24.39
N HIS A 6 7.69 -30.50 24.10
CA HIS A 6 8.33 -29.65 25.11
C HIS A 6 7.95 -28.21 24.85
N SER A 7 7.43 -27.56 25.89
CA SER A 7 7.19 -26.14 25.97
C SER A 7 8.50 -25.36 25.90
N SER A 8 8.55 -24.30 25.09
CA SER A 8 9.51 -23.22 25.26
C SER A 8 8.90 -21.92 24.73
N SER A 9 9.12 -20.88 25.51
CA SER A 9 8.58 -19.53 25.42
C SER A 9 9.03 -18.76 24.16
N LEU A 10 8.19 -17.80 23.76
CA LEU A 10 8.26 -16.78 22.68
C LEU A 10 9.64 -16.48 22.05
N PRO A 11 9.63 -16.19 20.74
CA PRO A 11 9.91 -14.80 20.36
C PRO A 11 8.94 -14.22 19.32
N SER A 12 8.65 -12.95 19.52
CA SER A 12 8.15 -11.96 18.56
C SER A 12 9.16 -11.68 17.43
N VAL A 13 8.65 -11.13 16.32
CA VAL A 13 9.30 -10.85 15.02
C VAL A 13 9.30 -12.07 14.11
N THR A 14 8.43 -12.03 13.10
CA THR A 14 8.32 -12.87 11.89
C THR A 14 9.41 -13.95 11.80
N THR A 15 9.20 -15.07 12.51
CA THR A 15 10.20 -16.12 12.63
C THR A 15 10.40 -16.82 11.28
N GLN A 16 11.66 -17.08 10.93
CA GLN A 16 12.12 -17.82 9.75
C GLN A 16 11.48 -19.22 9.53
N SER A 17 10.58 -19.67 10.40
CA SER A 17 10.01 -21.02 10.44
C SER A 17 9.01 -21.33 9.33
N ASN A 18 8.36 -20.33 8.73
CA ASN A 18 7.32 -20.52 7.70
C ASN A 18 7.80 -20.33 6.25
N LEU A 19 9.07 -19.96 6.05
CA LEU A 19 9.62 -19.79 4.71
C LEU A 19 9.75 -21.13 3.99
N ALA A 20 9.55 -21.17 2.68
CA ALA A 20 9.88 -22.36 1.90
C ALA A 20 11.35 -22.77 2.15
N PRO A 21 11.68 -24.07 2.27
CA PRO A 21 13.05 -24.52 2.55
C PRO A 21 14.09 -23.94 1.58
N LYS A 22 13.68 -23.78 0.31
CA LYS A 22 14.47 -23.17 -0.77
C LYS A 22 14.76 -21.68 -0.48
N THR A 23 13.75 -20.90 -0.10
CA THR A 23 13.87 -19.49 0.28
C THR A 23 14.78 -19.31 1.50
N ARG A 24 14.64 -20.15 2.53
CA ARG A 24 15.53 -20.13 3.71
C ARG A 24 16.99 -20.34 3.34
N GLU A 25 17.26 -21.33 2.51
CA GLU A 25 18.62 -21.63 2.07
C GLU A 25 19.20 -20.48 1.24
N LEU A 26 18.41 -19.87 0.36
CA LEU A 26 18.82 -18.71 -0.41
C LEU A 26 19.13 -17.50 0.48
N ILE A 27 18.32 -17.23 1.51
CA ILE A 27 18.60 -16.18 2.50
C ILE A 27 19.91 -16.47 3.24
N ARG A 28 20.11 -17.72 3.69
CA ARG A 28 21.35 -18.14 4.36
C ARG A 28 22.57 -17.95 3.47
N LEU A 29 22.48 -18.35 2.19
CA LEU A 29 23.53 -18.16 1.20
C LEU A 29 23.76 -16.67 0.94
N ALA A 30 22.71 -15.86 0.81
CA ALA A 30 22.85 -14.43 0.55
C ALA A 30 23.61 -13.72 1.68
N GLN A 31 23.39 -14.14 2.94
CA GLN A 31 24.08 -13.60 4.12
C GLN A 31 25.57 -13.95 4.17
N ASN A 32 25.93 -15.20 3.85
CA ASN A 32 27.26 -15.74 4.12
C ASN A 32 28.13 -15.93 2.86
N GLU A 33 27.51 -16.20 1.71
CA GLU A 33 28.15 -16.69 0.48
C GLU A 33 27.48 -16.07 -0.77
N ALA A 34 27.62 -14.75 -0.96
CA ALA A 34 26.95 -14.02 -2.04
C ALA A 34 27.15 -14.63 -3.44
N LYS A 35 28.33 -15.20 -3.73
CA LYS A 35 28.59 -15.88 -5.02
C LYS A 35 27.73 -17.14 -5.19
N ALA A 36 27.61 -17.96 -4.16
CA ALA A 36 26.77 -19.16 -4.20
C ALA A 36 25.28 -18.77 -4.30
N ALA A 37 24.86 -17.72 -3.60
CA ALA A 37 23.51 -17.18 -3.70
C ALA A 37 23.17 -16.73 -5.13
N ARG A 38 24.06 -16.00 -5.80
CA ARG A 38 23.88 -15.60 -7.21
C ARG A 38 23.72 -16.80 -8.12
N VAL A 39 24.60 -17.81 -7.99
CA VAL A 39 24.51 -19.04 -8.79
C VAL A 39 23.18 -19.75 -8.55
N ALA A 40 22.73 -19.84 -7.29
CA ALA A 40 21.48 -20.48 -6.95
C ALA A 40 20.25 -19.72 -7.48
N LEU A 41 20.24 -18.39 -7.38
CA LEU A 41 19.19 -17.53 -7.94
C LEU A 41 19.12 -17.64 -9.47
N ALA A 42 20.27 -17.68 -10.15
CA ALA A 42 20.34 -17.81 -11.61
C ALA A 42 19.83 -19.16 -12.15
N GLN A 43 19.63 -20.17 -11.30
CA GLN A 43 19.00 -21.44 -11.70
C GLN A 43 17.46 -21.40 -11.63
N LEU A 44 16.88 -20.32 -11.12
CA LEU A 44 15.44 -20.15 -10.94
C LEU A 44 14.82 -19.49 -12.17
N THR A 45 13.54 -19.77 -12.43
CA THR A 45 12.76 -18.94 -13.37
C THR A 45 12.49 -17.57 -12.76
N THR A 46 12.14 -16.58 -13.59
CA THR A 46 11.82 -15.23 -13.10
C THR A 46 10.65 -15.26 -12.10
N GLU A 47 9.63 -16.08 -12.33
CA GLU A 47 8.50 -16.23 -11.41
C GLU A 47 8.93 -16.83 -10.07
N GLU A 48 9.82 -17.82 -10.08
CA GLU A 48 10.39 -18.38 -8.85
C GLU A 48 11.25 -17.36 -8.11
N GLN A 49 11.98 -16.50 -8.82
CA GLN A 49 12.76 -15.43 -8.20
C GLN A 49 11.86 -14.37 -7.56
N VAL A 50 10.76 -13.97 -8.22
CA VAL A 50 9.75 -13.06 -7.65
C VAL A 50 9.18 -13.65 -6.36
N ALA A 51 8.79 -14.93 -6.38
CA ALA A 51 8.30 -15.62 -5.19
C ALA A 51 9.33 -15.60 -4.05
N VAL A 52 10.60 -15.91 -4.34
CA VAL A 52 11.69 -15.84 -3.34
C VAL A 52 11.85 -14.44 -2.77
N VAL A 53 11.79 -13.39 -3.60
CA VAL A 53 11.87 -12.00 -3.13
C VAL A 53 10.71 -11.67 -2.20
N CYS A 54 9.47 -11.99 -2.60
CA CYS A 54 8.28 -11.65 -1.83
C CYS A 54 8.18 -12.46 -0.53
N GLU A 55 8.60 -13.73 -0.54
CA GLU A 55 8.69 -14.53 0.70
C GLU A 55 9.84 -14.09 1.61
N THR A 56 10.90 -13.48 1.06
CA THR A 56 12.03 -13.03 1.87
C THR A 56 11.58 -11.94 2.86
N PRO A 57 11.98 -12.03 4.15
CA PRO A 57 11.71 -10.97 5.12
C PRO A 57 12.18 -9.60 4.61
N LEU A 58 11.36 -8.56 4.78
CA LEU A 58 11.60 -7.23 4.21
C LEU A 58 13.03 -6.71 4.40
N ALA A 59 13.58 -6.86 5.62
CA ALA A 59 14.94 -6.44 5.97
C ALA A 59 16.06 -7.10 5.11
N MET A 60 15.77 -8.20 4.43
CA MET A 60 16.70 -8.93 3.58
C MET A 60 16.39 -8.80 2.08
N ARG A 61 15.24 -8.23 1.69
CA ARG A 61 14.79 -8.18 0.29
C ARG A 61 15.74 -7.40 -0.61
N MET A 62 16.18 -6.21 -0.18
CA MET A 62 17.17 -5.41 -0.92
C MET A 62 18.45 -6.19 -1.21
N ARG A 63 18.89 -7.01 -0.25
CA ARG A 63 20.07 -7.85 -0.42
C ARG A 63 19.83 -8.92 -1.47
N ILE A 64 18.69 -9.62 -1.42
CA ILE A 64 18.34 -10.62 -2.45
C ILE A 64 18.25 -9.96 -3.83
N LEU A 65 17.53 -8.84 -3.95
CA LEU A 65 17.36 -8.11 -5.21
C LEU A 65 18.72 -7.69 -5.81
N SER A 66 19.67 -7.23 -4.99
CA SER A 66 21.03 -6.88 -5.45
C SER A 66 21.88 -8.07 -5.94
N LEU A 67 21.43 -9.29 -5.72
CA LEU A 67 22.09 -10.52 -6.17
C LEU A 67 21.46 -11.09 -7.45
N ILE A 68 20.33 -10.56 -7.90
CA ILE A 68 19.68 -10.96 -9.14
C ILE A 68 20.49 -10.43 -10.32
N GLU A 69 20.69 -11.26 -11.35
CA GLU A 69 21.53 -10.91 -12.50
C GLU A 69 20.84 -9.91 -13.44
N THR A 70 19.52 -10.07 -13.63
CA THR A 70 18.67 -9.23 -14.49
C THR A 70 17.50 -8.63 -13.70
N PRO A 71 17.77 -7.75 -12.71
CA PRO A 71 16.71 -7.15 -11.89
C PRO A 71 15.70 -6.33 -12.71
N GLU A 72 16.09 -5.81 -13.87
CA GLU A 72 15.21 -5.09 -14.81
C GLU A 72 14.04 -5.92 -15.34
N ASP A 73 14.21 -7.25 -15.47
CA ASP A 73 13.16 -8.16 -15.91
C ASP A 73 12.24 -8.59 -14.75
N LEU A 74 12.76 -8.51 -13.52
CA LEU A 74 12.10 -9.02 -12.33
C LEU A 74 11.33 -7.96 -11.55
N VAL A 75 11.92 -6.77 -11.36
CA VAL A 75 11.31 -5.71 -10.57
C VAL A 75 9.90 -5.36 -11.06
N PRO A 76 9.63 -5.23 -12.38
CA PRO A 76 8.27 -4.98 -12.90
C PRO A 76 7.24 -6.07 -12.58
N LEU A 77 7.67 -7.27 -12.16
CA LEU A 77 6.80 -8.40 -11.81
C LEU A 77 6.53 -8.51 -10.31
N ILE A 78 7.20 -7.71 -9.48
CA ILE A 78 6.92 -7.65 -8.04
C ILE A 78 5.56 -6.95 -7.85
N PRO A 79 4.64 -7.48 -7.02
CA PRO A 79 3.39 -6.78 -6.72
C PRO A 79 3.63 -5.37 -6.17
N GLU A 80 2.76 -4.43 -6.51
CA GLU A 80 2.95 -3.02 -6.24
C GLU A 80 3.15 -2.72 -4.74
N ALA A 81 2.35 -3.34 -3.87
CA ALA A 81 2.49 -3.14 -2.43
C ALA A 81 3.80 -3.74 -1.90
N GLU A 82 4.23 -4.89 -2.42
CA GLU A 82 5.49 -5.54 -2.03
C GLU A 82 6.71 -4.67 -2.38
N LEU A 83 6.68 -4.00 -3.53
CA LEU A 83 7.70 -3.03 -3.90
C LEU A 83 7.67 -1.83 -2.95
N CYS A 84 6.49 -1.27 -2.67
CA CYS A 84 6.33 -0.17 -1.72
C CYS A 84 6.93 -0.50 -0.35
N PHE A 85 6.57 -1.66 0.22
CA PHE A 85 7.09 -2.13 1.50
C PHE A 85 8.61 -2.32 1.49
N THR A 86 9.15 -2.84 0.38
CA THR A 86 10.58 -3.06 0.20
C THR A 86 11.35 -1.74 0.19
N CYS A 87 10.87 -0.75 -0.58
CA CYS A 87 11.45 0.59 -0.64
C CYS A 87 11.38 1.29 0.73
N LYS A 88 10.23 1.23 1.41
CA LYS A 88 10.07 1.83 2.75
C LYS A 88 10.99 1.19 3.80
N THR A 89 11.08 -0.14 3.81
CA THR A 89 11.95 -0.85 4.77
C THR A 89 13.43 -0.55 4.55
N ALA A 90 13.83 -0.34 3.29
CA ALA A 90 15.20 0.03 2.92
C ALA A 90 15.56 1.49 3.26
N GLY A 91 14.56 2.36 3.42
CA GLY A 91 14.70 3.80 3.27
C GLY A 91 14.50 4.19 1.79
N ILE A 92 13.50 5.03 1.52
CA ILE A 92 13.08 5.39 0.15
C ILE A 92 14.25 6.04 -0.63
N GLU A 93 15.06 6.84 0.05
CA GLU A 93 16.26 7.47 -0.50
C GLU A 93 17.32 6.46 -0.97
N SER A 94 17.36 5.27 -0.37
CA SER A 94 18.27 4.19 -0.76
C SER A 94 17.70 3.28 -1.85
N ALA A 95 16.45 3.51 -2.25
CA ALA A 95 15.71 2.68 -3.19
C ALA A 95 15.63 3.27 -4.62
N SER A 96 16.31 4.38 -4.91
CA SER A 96 16.26 5.04 -6.23
C SER A 96 16.54 4.10 -7.41
N TRP A 97 17.46 3.16 -7.26
CA TRP A 97 17.75 2.16 -8.29
C TRP A 97 16.61 1.17 -8.53
N LEU A 98 15.79 0.85 -7.50
CA LEU A 98 14.56 0.08 -7.70
C LEU A 98 13.50 0.92 -8.41
N ILE A 99 13.37 2.20 -8.04
CA ILE A 99 12.45 3.13 -8.72
C ILE A 99 12.82 3.29 -10.20
N ALA A 100 14.11 3.27 -10.53
CA ALA A 100 14.58 3.30 -11.92
C ALA A 100 14.13 2.08 -12.74
N LEU A 101 13.93 0.93 -12.08
CA LEU A 101 13.53 -0.34 -12.71
C LEU A 101 12.02 -0.62 -12.59
N ALA A 102 11.31 0.14 -11.76
CA ALA A 102 9.89 -0.05 -11.51
C ALA A 102 9.05 0.33 -12.74
N SER A 103 7.94 -0.39 -12.91
CA SER A 103 6.93 0.00 -13.88
C SER A 103 6.27 1.33 -13.48
N PRO A 104 5.68 2.07 -14.43
CA PRO A 104 4.95 3.30 -14.10
C PRO A 104 3.84 3.08 -13.06
N GLN A 105 3.10 1.98 -13.18
CA GLN A 105 2.01 1.60 -12.28
C GLN A 105 2.54 1.34 -10.86
N GLN A 106 3.68 0.66 -10.74
CA GLN A 106 4.34 0.43 -9.46
C GLN A 106 4.74 1.73 -8.76
N VAL A 107 5.30 2.70 -9.49
CA VAL A 107 5.67 4.01 -8.92
C VAL A 107 4.42 4.75 -8.43
N VAL A 108 3.35 4.78 -9.21
CA VAL A 108 2.08 5.42 -8.83
C VAL A 108 1.50 4.74 -7.59
N ALA A 109 1.46 3.41 -7.56
CA ALA A 109 0.95 2.65 -6.41
C ALA A 109 1.79 2.88 -5.14
N CYS A 110 3.11 3.00 -5.25
CA CYS A 110 3.96 3.35 -4.10
C CYS A 110 3.55 4.71 -3.50
N VAL A 111 3.33 5.72 -4.36
CA VAL A 111 2.89 7.05 -3.93
C VAL A 111 1.48 7.00 -3.35
N ASP A 112 0.54 6.27 -3.97
CA ASP A 112 -0.84 6.14 -3.48
C ASP A 112 -0.93 5.42 -2.12
N LEU A 113 -0.11 4.39 -1.92
CA LEU A 113 -0.11 3.61 -0.68
C LEU A 113 0.52 4.36 0.48
N ASP A 114 1.61 5.11 0.23
CA ASP A 114 2.41 5.68 1.31
C ASP A 114 2.30 7.20 1.47
N ALA A 115 2.27 7.98 0.39
CA ALA A 115 2.40 9.44 0.42
C ALA A 115 1.12 10.19 0.85
N TRP A 116 0.30 9.56 1.70
CA TRP A 116 -1.01 10.06 2.13
C TRP A 116 -1.19 9.88 3.64
N SER A 117 -1.89 10.84 4.25
CA SER A 117 -2.38 10.77 5.63
C SER A 117 -3.90 10.94 5.61
N GLY A 118 -4.61 9.83 5.78
CA GLY A 118 -6.06 9.77 5.59
C GLY A 118 -6.48 10.13 4.16
N LEU A 119 -7.13 11.29 4.01
CA LEU A 119 -7.67 11.78 2.73
C LEU A 119 -6.84 12.92 2.11
N MET A 120 -5.70 13.27 2.72
CA MET A 120 -4.83 14.34 2.23
C MET A 120 -3.45 13.79 1.87
N PRO A 121 -2.80 14.31 0.82
CA PRO A 121 -1.40 14.01 0.57
C PRO A 121 -0.51 14.45 1.73
N ASP A 122 0.44 13.60 2.09
CA ASP A 122 1.48 13.93 3.06
C ASP A 122 2.72 14.43 2.30
N VAL A 123 2.98 15.73 2.39
CA VAL A 123 4.10 16.37 1.67
C VAL A 123 5.44 15.77 2.09
N GLY A 124 5.64 15.48 3.38
CA GLY A 124 6.92 14.97 3.87
C GLY A 124 7.22 13.57 3.33
N LYS A 125 6.21 12.72 3.25
CA LYS A 125 6.35 11.41 2.59
C LYS A 125 6.52 11.54 1.08
N LEU A 126 5.76 12.44 0.43
CA LEU A 126 5.87 12.71 -1.00
C LEU A 126 7.27 13.20 -1.39
N ASP A 127 7.93 13.99 -0.53
CA ASP A 127 9.31 14.43 -0.73
C ASP A 127 10.28 13.26 -0.84
N GLY A 128 10.11 12.22 0.00
CA GLY A 128 10.92 11.01 -0.06
C GLY A 128 10.82 10.33 -1.43
N TRP A 129 9.60 10.13 -1.91
CA TRP A 129 9.35 9.50 -3.20
C TRP A 129 9.85 10.33 -4.37
N LEU A 130 9.60 11.64 -4.40
CA LEU A 130 10.07 12.48 -5.50
C LEU A 130 11.59 12.64 -5.50
N ASN A 131 12.24 12.72 -4.34
CA ASN A 131 13.71 12.72 -4.27
C ASN A 131 14.29 11.42 -4.81
N ALA A 132 13.71 10.26 -4.47
CA ALA A 132 14.14 8.97 -5.02
C ALA A 132 13.95 8.88 -6.54
N ILE A 133 12.84 9.40 -7.09
CA ILE A 133 12.60 9.52 -8.53
C ILE A 133 13.64 10.43 -9.19
N VAL A 134 13.97 11.57 -8.57
CA VAL A 134 14.96 12.51 -9.11
C VAL A 134 16.36 11.89 -9.12
N GLU A 135 16.73 11.17 -8.06
CA GLU A 135 18.01 10.46 -7.96
C GLU A 135 18.11 9.30 -8.95
N ALA A 136 16.99 8.64 -9.27
CA ALA A 136 16.93 7.55 -10.25
C ALA A 136 17.29 8.01 -11.68
N GLY A 137 17.15 9.30 -12.00
CA GLY A 137 17.64 9.90 -13.24
C GLY A 137 16.55 10.44 -14.17
N GLU A 138 16.97 11.07 -15.27
CA GLU A 138 16.08 11.88 -16.13
C GLU A 138 14.97 11.08 -16.82
N ASP A 139 15.23 9.82 -17.18
CA ASP A 139 14.22 8.97 -17.82
C ASP A 139 13.15 8.53 -16.81
N THR A 140 13.57 8.23 -15.57
CA THR A 140 12.66 7.93 -14.46
C THR A 140 11.84 9.15 -14.06
N ILE A 141 12.45 10.34 -13.97
CA ILE A 141 11.73 11.61 -13.74
C ILE A 141 10.60 11.78 -14.76
N HIS A 142 10.92 11.70 -16.05
CA HIS A 142 9.93 11.91 -17.11
C HIS A 142 8.83 10.84 -17.07
N THR A 143 9.20 9.57 -16.92
CA THR A 143 8.25 8.45 -16.88
C THR A 143 7.33 8.55 -15.67
N ALA A 144 7.87 8.80 -14.48
CA ALA A 144 7.09 8.95 -13.26
C ALA A 144 6.19 10.19 -13.33
N ALA A 145 6.69 11.33 -13.77
CA ALA A 145 5.91 12.57 -13.83
C ALA A 145 4.75 12.49 -14.84
N THR A 146 4.92 11.78 -15.94
CA THR A 146 3.84 11.55 -16.94
C THR A 146 2.83 10.49 -16.50
N SER A 147 3.16 9.69 -15.48
CA SER A 147 2.31 8.62 -14.96
C SER A 147 1.59 8.99 -13.67
N LEU A 148 2.22 9.82 -12.83
CA LEU A 148 1.58 10.44 -11.67
C LEU A 148 0.54 11.47 -12.12
N ASP A 149 -0.45 11.67 -11.26
CA ASP A 149 -1.45 12.71 -11.50
C ASP A 149 -0.76 14.09 -11.48
N PRO A 150 -1.02 14.96 -12.47
CA PRO A 150 -0.52 16.33 -12.44
C PRO A 150 -0.90 17.07 -11.15
N GLU A 151 -2.04 16.71 -10.54
CA GLU A 151 -2.49 17.24 -9.26
C GLU A 151 -1.52 16.90 -8.11
N MET A 152 -0.97 15.68 -8.06
CA MET A 152 0.02 15.30 -7.05
C MET A 152 1.32 16.10 -7.22
N LEU A 153 1.78 16.28 -8.45
CA LEU A 153 2.97 17.09 -8.75
C LEU A 153 2.73 18.58 -8.46
N ALA A 154 1.52 19.09 -8.71
CA ALA A 154 1.15 20.47 -8.39
C ALA A 154 1.07 20.71 -6.88
N ILE A 155 0.57 19.73 -6.11
CA ILE A 155 0.56 19.78 -4.64
C ILE A 155 1.99 19.82 -4.11
N TYR A 156 2.88 18.96 -4.61
CA TYR A 156 4.30 18.99 -4.28
C TYR A 156 4.93 20.35 -4.61
N LEU A 157 4.78 20.82 -5.84
CA LEU A 157 5.35 22.08 -6.30
C LEU A 157 4.85 23.25 -5.46
N ARG A 158 3.55 23.31 -5.15
CA ARG A 158 2.94 24.37 -4.33
C ARG A 158 3.38 24.33 -2.88
N ALA A 159 3.65 23.15 -2.33
CA ALA A 159 4.14 23.00 -0.96
C ALA A 159 5.55 23.56 -0.78
N HIS A 160 6.37 23.54 -1.84
CA HIS A 160 7.78 23.97 -1.79
C HIS A 160 8.03 25.33 -2.44
N ALA A 161 7.22 25.72 -3.41
CA ALA A 161 7.44 26.93 -4.19
C ALA A 161 6.15 27.69 -4.55
N ASP A 162 6.33 28.98 -4.79
CA ASP A 162 5.41 29.82 -5.55
C ASP A 162 5.92 29.99 -6.98
N VAL A 163 5.01 30.31 -7.89
CA VAL A 163 5.31 30.56 -9.30
C VAL A 163 4.80 31.94 -9.70
N GLU A 164 5.71 32.81 -10.14
CA GLU A 164 5.38 34.10 -10.74
C GLU A 164 5.60 34.09 -12.26
N ILE A 165 4.78 34.86 -12.98
CA ILE A 165 4.92 35.05 -14.42
C ILE A 165 5.38 36.47 -14.68
N LYS A 166 6.45 36.62 -15.48
CA LYS A 166 6.87 37.93 -15.98
C LYS A 166 5.73 38.61 -16.77
N PRO A 167 5.27 39.81 -16.35
CA PRO A 167 4.22 40.53 -17.07
C PRO A 167 4.63 40.87 -18.50
N SER A 168 3.72 40.67 -19.46
CA SER A 168 3.99 41.03 -20.85
C SER A 168 4.11 42.55 -21.02
N GLY A 169 5.19 43.00 -21.66
CA GLY A 169 5.42 44.41 -21.95
C GLY A 169 5.99 45.24 -20.80
N ASP A 170 6.36 44.60 -19.69
CA ASP A 170 7.08 45.25 -18.58
C ASP A 170 8.58 44.90 -18.67
N GLU A 171 9.36 45.84 -19.21
CA GLU A 171 10.82 45.69 -19.35
C GLU A 171 11.57 45.96 -18.04
N ASP A 172 10.95 46.71 -17.13
CA ASP A 172 11.53 47.10 -15.84
C ASP A 172 11.22 46.09 -14.73
N TRP A 173 10.32 45.12 -14.99
CA TRP A 173 10.01 44.05 -14.07
C TRP A 173 11.26 43.24 -13.72
N GLN A 174 11.47 43.03 -12.43
CA GLN A 174 12.53 42.19 -11.88
C GLN A 174 11.90 41.03 -11.13
N PRO A 175 12.48 39.82 -11.23
CA PRO A 175 11.99 38.68 -10.48
C PRO A 175 12.18 38.89 -8.97
N PRO A 176 11.32 38.29 -8.14
CA PRO A 176 11.53 38.25 -6.69
C PRO A 176 12.89 37.65 -6.31
N GLU A 177 13.39 38.04 -5.13
CA GLU A 177 14.66 37.53 -4.59
C GLU A 177 14.62 35.99 -4.53
N GLY A 178 15.63 35.33 -5.11
CA GLY A 178 15.72 33.86 -5.14
C GLY A 178 14.89 33.18 -6.23
N GLY A 179 14.17 33.93 -7.07
CA GLY A 179 13.42 33.38 -8.19
C GLY A 179 14.33 32.70 -9.23
N GLN A 180 14.11 31.41 -9.46
CA GLN A 180 14.80 30.61 -10.48
C GLN A 180 13.93 30.46 -11.72
N THR A 181 14.54 30.44 -12.91
CA THR A 181 13.80 30.32 -14.18
C THR A 181 14.55 29.46 -15.18
N LEU A 182 13.80 28.71 -15.99
CA LEU A 182 14.33 27.89 -17.09
C LEU A 182 14.22 28.60 -18.45
N GLU A 183 13.19 29.43 -18.64
CA GLU A 183 12.84 30.04 -19.93
C GLU A 183 12.72 31.58 -19.89
N GLY A 184 12.84 32.19 -18.71
CA GLY A 184 12.72 33.65 -18.53
C GLY A 184 11.28 34.18 -18.44
N GLN A 185 10.28 33.30 -18.41
CA GLN A 185 8.86 33.65 -18.29
C GLN A 185 8.26 33.24 -16.95
N PHE A 186 8.35 31.96 -16.57
CA PHE A 186 8.00 31.49 -15.23
C PHE A 186 9.20 31.59 -14.28
N TYR A 187 8.95 32.09 -13.07
CA TYR A 187 9.93 32.18 -11.99
C TYR A 187 9.42 31.39 -10.78
N VAL A 188 10.20 30.37 -10.40
CA VAL A 188 9.93 29.49 -9.27
C VAL A 188 10.66 30.03 -8.05
N ILE A 189 9.93 30.26 -6.96
CA ILE A 189 10.42 30.94 -5.76
C ILE A 189 10.14 30.04 -4.56
N GLY A 190 11.16 29.75 -3.75
CA GLY A 190 10.99 28.92 -2.57
C GLY A 190 10.05 29.55 -1.54
N ARG A 191 9.27 28.74 -0.84
CA ARG A 191 8.33 29.20 0.20
C ARG A 191 9.02 29.91 1.35
N LYS A 192 10.24 29.49 1.69
CA LYS A 192 11.08 30.08 2.72
C LYS A 192 12.42 30.52 2.14
N LYS A 193 13.03 31.48 2.81
CA LYS A 193 14.39 31.94 2.48
C LYS A 193 15.37 30.78 2.69
N ASN A 194 16.09 30.41 1.62
CA ASN A 194 17.04 29.29 1.54
C ASN A 194 16.42 27.88 1.44
N ASP A 195 15.16 27.75 1.00
CA ASP A 195 14.66 26.42 0.61
C ASP A 195 15.54 25.84 -0.52
N ASP A 196 15.92 24.57 -0.38
CA ASP A 196 16.63 23.85 -1.43
C ASP A 196 15.65 23.36 -2.49
N LEU A 197 15.63 24.05 -3.62
CA LEU A 197 14.78 23.70 -4.77
C LEU A 197 15.48 22.78 -5.77
N SER A 198 16.67 22.23 -5.47
CA SER A 198 17.49 21.52 -6.46
C SER A 198 16.75 20.33 -7.09
N SER A 199 16.11 19.47 -6.28
CA SER A 199 15.34 18.33 -6.78
C SER A 199 14.15 18.76 -7.65
N LEU A 200 13.42 19.75 -7.16
CA LEU A 200 12.25 20.33 -7.83
C LEU A 200 12.65 20.95 -9.18
N MET A 201 13.70 21.78 -9.20
CA MET A 201 14.20 22.43 -10.41
C MET A 201 14.76 21.42 -11.41
N ARG A 202 15.39 20.34 -10.94
CA ARG A 202 15.83 19.23 -11.81
C ARG A 202 14.64 18.52 -12.46
N MET A 203 13.58 18.25 -11.69
CA MET A 203 12.34 17.70 -12.25
C MET A 203 11.72 18.64 -13.29
N LEU A 204 11.59 19.93 -12.98
CA LEU A 204 11.06 20.93 -13.91
C LEU A 204 11.91 21.06 -15.17
N GLN A 205 13.24 20.96 -15.06
CA GLN A 205 14.15 21.00 -16.19
C GLN A 205 13.92 19.82 -17.15
N VAL A 206 13.75 18.61 -16.61
CA VAL A 206 13.45 17.42 -17.42
C VAL A 206 12.10 17.59 -18.12
N LEU A 207 11.07 18.05 -17.41
CA LEU A 207 9.75 18.29 -18.01
C LEU A 207 9.82 19.37 -19.08
N PHE A 208 10.49 20.50 -18.83
CA PHE A 208 10.67 21.55 -19.82
C PHE A 208 11.31 21.03 -21.13
N GLN A 209 12.25 20.08 -21.02
CA GLN A 209 12.95 19.51 -22.17
C GLN A 209 12.18 18.37 -22.88
N LYS A 210 11.48 17.52 -22.13
CA LYS A 210 10.87 16.27 -22.65
C LYS A 210 9.34 16.36 -22.78
N ASP A 211 8.67 17.11 -21.92
CA ASP A 211 7.21 17.32 -21.93
C ASP A 211 6.84 18.75 -21.47
N TYR A 212 6.99 19.69 -22.41
CA TYR A 212 6.72 21.11 -22.15
C TYR A 212 5.27 21.37 -21.70
N TRP A 213 4.30 20.56 -22.17
CA TRP A 213 2.90 20.77 -21.84
C TRP A 213 2.61 20.44 -20.38
N LEU A 214 3.17 19.33 -19.88
CA LEU A 214 3.08 19.01 -18.46
C LEU A 214 3.79 20.07 -17.61
N TYR A 215 5.00 20.49 -17.98
CA TYR A 215 5.69 21.61 -17.32
C TYR A 215 4.81 22.87 -17.23
N PHE A 216 4.26 23.30 -18.37
CA PHE A 216 3.40 24.49 -18.45
C PHE A 216 2.14 24.36 -17.58
N ARG A 217 1.47 23.19 -17.63
CA ARG A 217 0.30 22.90 -16.79
C ARG A 217 0.63 23.03 -15.30
N LEU A 218 1.76 22.47 -14.85
CA LEU A 218 2.17 22.54 -13.44
C LEU A 218 2.44 23.98 -13.00
N MET A 219 3.16 24.77 -13.82
CA MET A 219 3.41 26.19 -13.52
C MET A 219 2.10 26.97 -13.36
N HIS A 220 1.13 26.72 -14.24
CA HIS A 220 -0.17 27.39 -14.21
C HIS A 220 -1.04 26.93 -13.04
N SER A 221 -1.09 25.62 -12.76
CA SER A 221 -1.90 25.04 -11.67
C SER A 221 -1.50 25.63 -10.32
N VAL A 222 -0.20 25.75 -10.03
CA VAL A 222 0.28 26.32 -8.76
C VAL A 222 -0.17 27.77 -8.55
N ARG A 223 -0.27 28.55 -9.63
CA ARG A 223 -0.63 29.96 -9.57
C ARG A 223 -2.14 30.19 -9.52
N GLU A 224 -2.90 29.47 -10.34
CA GLU A 224 -4.29 29.83 -10.66
C GLU A 224 -5.33 28.89 -10.04
N GLU A 225 -4.99 27.63 -9.76
CA GLU A 225 -5.96 26.65 -9.26
C GLU A 225 -6.07 26.69 -7.73
N ALA A 226 -7.27 26.41 -7.20
CA ALA A 226 -7.49 26.32 -5.77
C ALA A 226 -6.92 25.01 -5.22
N LEU A 227 -6.14 25.07 -4.13
CA LEU A 227 -5.48 23.87 -3.56
C LEU A 227 -6.51 22.78 -3.20
N SER A 228 -7.68 23.16 -2.68
CA SER A 228 -8.74 22.21 -2.35
C SER A 228 -9.28 21.46 -3.56
N GLU A 229 -9.36 22.11 -4.73
CA GLU A 229 -9.80 21.46 -5.96
C GLU A 229 -8.75 20.46 -6.45
N ILE A 230 -7.46 20.84 -6.41
CA ILE A 230 -6.34 19.97 -6.76
C ILE A 230 -6.31 18.73 -5.85
N GLN A 231 -6.46 18.94 -4.54
CA GLN A 231 -6.51 17.85 -3.55
C GLN A 231 -7.69 16.91 -3.76
N GLU A 232 -8.87 17.44 -4.08
CA GLU A 232 -10.04 16.60 -4.35
C GLU A 232 -9.85 15.71 -5.58
N TRP A 233 -9.27 16.26 -6.66
CA TRP A 233 -8.96 15.47 -7.85
C TRP A 233 -7.89 14.41 -7.58
N ALA A 234 -6.79 14.76 -6.90
CA ALA A 234 -5.78 13.79 -6.49
C ALA A 234 -6.39 12.65 -5.66
N LEU A 235 -7.30 12.98 -4.73
CA LEU A 235 -7.98 11.97 -3.91
C LEU A 235 -8.87 11.06 -4.75
N ARG A 236 -9.60 11.60 -5.73
CA ARG A 236 -10.45 10.80 -6.63
C ARG A 236 -9.62 9.82 -7.46
N TRP A 237 -8.50 10.26 -8.03
CA TRP A 237 -7.61 9.41 -8.82
C TRP A 237 -7.02 8.29 -7.98
N ARG A 238 -6.45 8.65 -6.82
CA ARG A 238 -5.96 7.67 -5.84
C ARG A 238 -7.04 6.67 -5.46
N THR A 239 -8.26 7.15 -5.16
CA THR A 239 -9.36 6.27 -4.73
C THR A 239 -9.67 5.23 -5.80
N GLY A 240 -9.76 5.62 -7.08
CA GLY A 240 -9.99 4.67 -8.16
C GLY A 240 -8.89 3.62 -8.29
N ARG A 241 -7.62 4.03 -8.24
CA ARG A 241 -6.48 3.09 -8.34
C ARG A 241 -6.36 2.17 -7.11
N LEU A 242 -6.65 2.68 -5.92
CA LEU A 242 -6.73 1.85 -4.72
C LEU A 242 -7.86 0.83 -4.81
N GLU A 243 -9.00 1.19 -5.41
CA GLU A 243 -10.08 0.23 -5.66
C GLU A 243 -9.68 -0.88 -6.62
N ASP A 244 -8.90 -0.55 -7.67
CA ASP A 244 -8.33 -1.53 -8.59
C ASP A 244 -7.34 -2.48 -7.86
N LEU A 245 -6.60 -1.97 -6.88
CA LEU A 245 -5.75 -2.76 -5.97
C LEU A 245 -6.53 -3.51 -4.88
N GLY A 246 -7.86 -3.49 -4.90
CA GLY A 246 -8.70 -4.22 -3.94
C GLY A 246 -8.90 -3.51 -2.59
N PHE A 247 -8.65 -2.21 -2.51
CA PHE A 247 -8.98 -1.35 -1.37
C PHE A 247 -10.25 -0.53 -1.67
N PRO A 248 -11.40 -0.87 -1.09
CA PRO A 248 -12.65 -0.16 -1.40
C PRO A 248 -12.64 1.29 -0.86
N THR A 249 -13.54 2.16 -1.35
CA THR A 249 -13.77 3.46 -0.69
C THR A 249 -14.12 3.32 0.78
N TRP A 250 -13.81 4.35 1.59
CA TRP A 250 -14.07 4.33 3.03
C TRP A 250 -15.55 4.12 3.38
N ASP A 251 -16.49 4.71 2.63
CA ASP A 251 -17.92 4.52 2.84
C ASP A 251 -18.40 3.09 2.55
N ARG A 252 -17.82 2.43 1.53
CA ARG A 252 -18.05 1.00 1.25
C ARG A 252 -17.40 0.14 2.33
N ALA A 253 -16.22 0.51 2.79
CA ALA A 253 -15.48 -0.19 3.81
C ALA A 253 -16.23 -0.22 5.15
N MET A 254 -16.78 0.91 5.59
CA MET A 254 -17.51 1.03 6.85
C MET A 254 -18.78 0.17 6.94
N ARG A 255 -19.29 -0.37 5.82
CA ARG A 255 -20.51 -1.22 5.81
C ARG A 255 -20.36 -2.49 6.64
N ILE A 256 -19.13 -3.02 6.78
CA ILE A 256 -18.85 -4.22 7.59
C ILE A 256 -19.11 -4.01 9.08
N TYR A 257 -19.07 -2.76 9.54
CA TYR A 257 -19.39 -2.37 10.92
C TYR A 257 -20.86 -1.98 11.12
N GLY A 258 -21.68 -2.05 10.05
CA GLY A 258 -23.09 -1.71 10.10
C GLY A 258 -23.85 -2.54 11.13
N MET A 259 -24.73 -1.90 11.90
CA MET A 259 -25.54 -2.60 12.90
C MET A 259 -26.48 -3.62 12.25
N LEU A 260 -26.73 -4.70 12.99
CA LEU A 260 -27.70 -5.73 12.64
C LEU A 260 -28.81 -5.79 13.70
N ARG A 261 -30.04 -6.01 13.27
CA ARG A 261 -31.13 -6.30 14.22
C ARG A 261 -30.92 -7.70 14.82
N PRO A 262 -31.39 -7.98 16.05
CA PRO A 262 -31.24 -9.30 16.65
C PRO A 262 -31.79 -10.46 15.80
N SER A 263 -32.90 -10.22 15.09
CA SER A 263 -33.49 -11.20 14.16
C SER A 263 -32.59 -11.53 12.97
N GLN A 264 -31.67 -10.63 12.62
CA GLN A 264 -30.76 -10.77 11.50
C GLN A 264 -29.42 -11.41 11.89
N LEU A 265 -29.13 -11.68 13.17
CA LEU A 265 -27.81 -12.21 13.57
C LEU A 265 -27.60 -13.67 13.14
N ALA A 266 -28.67 -14.46 13.11
CA ALA A 266 -28.63 -15.87 12.75
C ALA A 266 -29.15 -16.15 11.32
N GLU A 267 -29.57 -15.11 10.60
CA GLU A 267 -30.15 -15.23 9.27
C GLU A 267 -29.10 -15.70 8.26
N LEU A 268 -29.39 -16.84 7.62
CA LEU A 268 -28.62 -17.38 6.51
C LEU A 268 -29.04 -16.69 5.21
N PRO A 269 -28.09 -16.23 4.38
CA PRO A 269 -28.40 -15.71 3.05
C PRO A 269 -29.14 -16.76 2.19
N GLU A 270 -30.07 -16.32 1.35
CA GLU A 270 -30.75 -17.21 0.38
C GLU A 270 -29.81 -17.74 -0.71
N SER A 271 -28.77 -16.96 -1.04
CA SER A 271 -27.66 -17.34 -1.92
C SER A 271 -26.34 -16.78 -1.38
N VAL A 272 -25.27 -17.56 -1.50
CA VAL A 272 -23.92 -17.06 -1.21
C VAL A 272 -23.42 -16.33 -2.45
N HIS A 273 -23.27 -15.02 -2.33
CA HIS A 273 -22.52 -14.26 -3.32
C HIS A 273 -21.06 -14.28 -2.88
N PHE A 274 -20.31 -15.27 -3.31
CA PHE A 274 -18.87 -15.08 -3.46
C PHE A 274 -18.69 -14.09 -4.61
N ILE A 275 -17.86 -13.06 -4.42
CA ILE A 275 -17.49 -12.17 -5.51
C ILE A 275 -16.87 -13.06 -6.60
N GLU A 276 -17.36 -12.96 -7.84
CA GLU A 276 -16.75 -13.67 -8.97
C GLU A 276 -15.32 -13.16 -9.13
N THR A 277 -14.35 -14.02 -8.82
CA THR A 277 -12.90 -13.69 -8.75
C THR A 277 -12.19 -13.81 -10.10
N GLU A 278 -12.89 -13.67 -11.23
CA GLU A 278 -12.21 -13.63 -12.52
C GLU A 278 -11.48 -12.27 -12.67
N GLY A 279 -10.17 -12.28 -12.40
CA GLY A 279 -9.27 -11.16 -12.74
C GLY A 279 -8.88 -10.21 -11.60
N TRP A 280 -9.01 -10.61 -10.34
CA TRP A 280 -8.45 -9.83 -9.22
C TRP A 280 -7.03 -10.31 -8.91
N ASP A 281 -6.04 -9.50 -9.31
CA ASP A 281 -4.66 -9.65 -8.83
C ASP A 281 -4.60 -9.10 -7.39
N LEU A 282 -4.12 -9.91 -6.46
CA LEU A 282 -3.96 -9.48 -5.07
C LEU A 282 -2.82 -8.45 -5.00
N PRO A 283 -3.02 -7.30 -4.31
CA PRO A 283 -2.00 -6.26 -4.23
C PRO A 283 -0.74 -6.70 -3.45
N VAL A 284 -0.86 -7.76 -2.63
CA VAL A 284 0.16 -8.27 -1.72
C VAL A 284 0.41 -9.75 -2.01
N TRP A 285 1.66 -10.18 -1.94
CA TRP A 285 2.05 -11.56 -2.14
C TRP A 285 1.80 -12.36 -0.87
N ILE A 286 0.73 -13.16 -0.86
CA ILE A 286 0.43 -14.04 0.26
C ILE A 286 0.27 -15.46 -0.26
N THR A 287 1.23 -16.31 0.08
CA THR A 287 1.19 -17.76 -0.20
C THR A 287 0.54 -18.56 0.94
N ASP A 288 0.51 -18.02 2.16
CA ASP A 288 -0.05 -18.64 3.37
C ASP A 288 -0.60 -17.61 4.36
N LEU A 289 -1.52 -18.02 5.24
CA LEU A 289 -2.02 -17.17 6.32
C LEU A 289 -0.88 -16.73 7.27
N PRO A 290 -0.89 -15.49 7.78
CA PRO A 290 0.17 -14.95 8.65
C PRO A 290 0.49 -15.88 9.83
N GLY A 291 1.78 -16.07 10.09
CA GLY A 291 2.32 -17.14 10.97
C GLY A 291 2.07 -17.03 12.47
N ASP A 292 1.31 -16.03 12.94
CA ASP A 292 0.99 -15.85 14.37
C ASP A 292 -0.43 -16.34 14.73
N VAL A 293 -1.11 -16.99 13.79
CA VAL A 293 -2.44 -17.56 14.05
C VAL A 293 -2.28 -18.99 14.58
N ASP A 294 -2.87 -19.24 15.76
CA ASP A 294 -2.95 -20.59 16.31
C ASP A 294 -3.62 -21.51 15.27
N ALA A 295 -2.90 -22.52 14.78
CA ALA A 295 -3.41 -23.51 13.84
C ALA A 295 -4.63 -24.29 14.38
N ARG A 296 -4.94 -24.15 15.68
CA ARG A 296 -6.14 -24.67 16.35
C ARG A 296 -7.31 -23.68 16.39
N ASP A 297 -7.20 -22.55 15.72
CA ASP A 297 -8.30 -21.62 15.55
C ASP A 297 -9.46 -22.30 14.84
N ARG A 298 -10.66 -22.24 15.43
CA ARG A 298 -11.88 -22.85 14.91
C ARG A 298 -12.21 -22.42 13.48
N LEU A 299 -12.02 -21.15 13.15
CA LEU A 299 -12.25 -20.64 11.79
C LEU A 299 -11.24 -21.26 10.81
N LEU A 300 -9.96 -21.29 11.19
CA LEU A 300 -8.92 -21.84 10.32
C LEU A 300 -9.05 -23.35 10.11
N MET A 301 -9.42 -24.10 11.15
CA MET A 301 -9.73 -25.52 11.04
C MET A 301 -10.90 -25.75 10.07
N ALA A 302 -11.97 -24.97 10.19
CA ALA A 302 -13.11 -25.06 9.29
C ALA A 302 -12.76 -24.74 7.83
N ILE A 303 -11.89 -23.75 7.59
CA ILE A 303 -11.36 -23.44 6.26
C ILE A 303 -10.50 -24.60 5.71
N GLY A 304 -9.72 -25.26 6.58
CA GLY A 304 -8.90 -26.40 6.23
C GLY A 304 -9.69 -27.65 5.80
N GLU A 305 -10.97 -27.74 6.18
CA GLU A 305 -11.89 -28.81 5.79
C GLU A 305 -12.64 -28.54 4.46
N LEU A 306 -12.49 -27.34 3.90
CA LEU A 306 -13.01 -27.00 2.57
C LEU A 306 -12.17 -27.70 1.48
N ASP A 307 -12.79 -27.94 0.32
CA ASP A 307 -12.01 -28.39 -0.84
C ASP A 307 -11.10 -27.27 -1.37
N GLU A 308 -10.19 -27.61 -2.30
CA GLU A 308 -9.19 -26.67 -2.79
C GLU A 308 -9.80 -25.43 -3.46
N GLN A 309 -10.91 -25.59 -4.19
CA GLN A 309 -11.57 -24.50 -4.89
C GLN A 309 -12.33 -23.61 -3.91
N GLU A 310 -13.11 -24.21 -3.02
CA GLU A 310 -13.85 -23.53 -1.95
C GLU A 310 -12.90 -22.74 -1.05
N ARG A 311 -11.79 -23.36 -0.65
CA ARG A 311 -10.76 -22.74 0.19
C ARG A 311 -10.10 -21.55 -0.50
N SER A 312 -9.79 -21.67 -1.78
CA SER A 312 -9.19 -20.58 -2.55
C SER A 312 -10.15 -19.39 -2.66
N GLN A 313 -11.41 -19.63 -3.00
CA GLN A 313 -12.45 -18.59 -3.05
C GLN A 313 -12.64 -17.90 -1.71
N PHE A 314 -12.69 -18.67 -0.63
CA PHE A 314 -12.78 -18.12 0.72
C PHE A 314 -11.57 -17.25 1.04
N PHE A 315 -10.36 -17.70 0.71
CA PHE A 315 -9.12 -16.97 0.94
C PHE A 315 -9.12 -15.61 0.23
N PHE A 316 -9.47 -15.55 -1.06
CA PHE A 316 -9.61 -14.28 -1.79
C PHE A 316 -10.62 -13.34 -1.11
N ALA A 317 -11.81 -13.84 -0.79
CA ALA A 317 -12.83 -13.05 -0.10
C ALA A 317 -12.37 -12.59 1.30
N PHE A 318 -11.51 -13.37 1.94
CA PHE A 318 -10.95 -13.06 3.24
C PHE A 318 -9.86 -11.97 3.18
N ILE A 319 -9.02 -11.98 2.14
CA ILE A 319 -8.08 -10.87 1.88
C ILE A 319 -8.83 -9.58 1.54
N ALA A 320 -9.87 -9.67 0.71
CA ALA A 320 -10.72 -8.52 0.39
C ALA A 320 -11.37 -7.92 1.66
N LEU A 321 -11.84 -8.78 2.57
CA LEU A 321 -12.33 -8.34 3.88
C LEU A 321 -11.21 -7.67 4.70
N ALA A 322 -10.00 -8.20 4.71
CA ALA A 322 -8.88 -7.62 5.45
C ALA A 322 -8.49 -6.23 4.91
N ASN A 323 -8.47 -6.04 3.58
CA ASN A 323 -8.31 -4.73 2.95
C ASN A 323 -9.46 -3.78 3.32
N GLN A 324 -10.70 -4.29 3.35
CA GLN A 324 -11.86 -3.52 3.78
C GLN A 324 -11.75 -3.07 5.24
N ILE A 325 -11.26 -3.94 6.13
CA ILE A 325 -10.97 -3.59 7.53
C ILE A 325 -9.85 -2.54 7.60
N ALA A 326 -8.77 -2.68 6.82
CA ALA A 326 -7.65 -1.74 6.78
C ALA A 326 -8.13 -0.32 6.44
N VAL A 327 -8.94 -0.19 5.38
CA VAL A 327 -9.52 1.10 4.98
C VAL A 327 -10.48 1.64 6.04
N ALA A 328 -11.41 0.81 6.51
CA ALA A 328 -12.43 1.25 7.48
C ALA A 328 -11.80 1.73 8.80
N ASP A 329 -10.72 1.07 9.22
CA ASP A 329 -9.95 1.40 10.42
C ASP A 329 -8.89 2.49 10.18
N GLN A 330 -8.79 3.05 8.97
CA GLN A 330 -7.82 4.08 8.58
C GLN A 330 -6.36 3.68 8.88
N ARG A 331 -6.02 2.40 8.62
CA ARG A 331 -4.64 1.90 8.74
C ARG A 331 -3.74 2.49 7.64
N ASP A 332 -2.43 2.53 7.89
CA ASP A 332 -1.45 2.89 6.87
C ASP A 332 -1.36 1.76 5.84
N LEU A 333 -1.94 1.96 4.65
CA LEU A 333 -1.97 0.94 3.59
C LEU A 333 -0.57 0.64 3.02
N GLY A 334 0.38 1.56 3.21
CA GLY A 334 1.77 1.37 2.86
C GLY A 334 2.60 0.68 3.96
N ASP A 335 1.98 0.25 5.07
CA ASP A 335 2.65 -0.55 6.09
C ASP A 335 2.45 -2.06 5.82
N ALA A 336 3.55 -2.80 5.81
CA ALA A 336 3.54 -4.24 5.57
C ALA A 336 2.85 -5.02 6.70
N GLU A 337 2.78 -4.47 7.91
CA GLU A 337 2.10 -5.10 9.04
C GLU A 337 0.58 -4.87 9.03
N THR A 338 0.08 -3.91 8.24
CA THR A 338 -1.35 -3.59 8.19
C THR A 338 -2.18 -4.80 7.79
N LEU A 339 -1.78 -5.53 6.74
CA LEU A 339 -2.55 -6.69 6.27
C LEU A 339 -2.50 -7.88 7.26
N PRO A 340 -1.33 -8.28 7.80
CA PRO A 340 -1.26 -9.24 8.90
C PRO A 340 -2.17 -8.89 10.08
N GLU A 341 -2.14 -7.65 10.56
CA GLU A 341 -2.94 -7.22 11.72
C GLU A 341 -4.45 -7.21 11.41
N THR A 342 -4.84 -6.75 10.21
CA THR A 342 -6.25 -6.75 9.81
C THR A 342 -6.77 -8.15 9.55
N LEU A 343 -5.93 -9.07 9.04
CA LEU A 343 -6.25 -10.50 8.96
C LEU A 343 -6.43 -11.11 10.34
N GLN A 344 -5.55 -10.84 11.30
CA GLN A 344 -5.72 -11.31 12.67
C GLN A 344 -7.04 -10.80 13.29
N LYS A 345 -7.39 -9.53 13.04
CA LYS A 345 -8.67 -8.97 13.44
C LYS A 345 -9.83 -9.67 12.75
N ALA A 346 -9.76 -9.89 11.43
CA ALA A 346 -10.76 -10.60 10.66
C ALA A 346 -10.98 -12.01 11.22
N ILE A 347 -9.91 -12.76 11.50
CA ILE A 347 -9.96 -14.12 12.05
C ILE A 347 -10.70 -14.14 13.37
N ARG A 348 -10.28 -13.31 14.33
CA ARG A 348 -10.88 -13.23 15.66
C ARG A 348 -12.38 -12.91 15.59
N VAL A 349 -12.77 -11.96 14.76
CA VAL A 349 -14.15 -11.47 14.70
C VAL A 349 -15.05 -12.41 13.88
N CYS A 350 -14.58 -12.91 12.74
CA CYS A 350 -15.29 -13.91 11.94
C CYS A 350 -15.51 -15.20 12.71
N ARG A 351 -14.57 -15.61 13.58
CA ARG A 351 -14.75 -16.77 14.47
C ARG A 351 -16.00 -16.62 15.34
N LEU A 352 -16.20 -15.46 15.96
CA LEU A 352 -17.39 -15.18 16.77
C LEU A 352 -18.69 -15.25 15.95
N GLY A 353 -18.65 -14.71 14.72
CA GLY A 353 -19.77 -14.79 13.79
C GLY A 353 -20.11 -16.22 13.37
N LEU A 354 -19.09 -17.01 13.03
CA LEU A 354 -19.20 -18.42 12.67
C LEU A 354 -19.82 -19.23 13.80
N GLU A 355 -19.27 -19.10 15.02
CA GLU A 355 -19.78 -19.80 16.20
C GLU A 355 -21.26 -19.51 16.45
N HIS A 356 -21.67 -18.24 16.34
CA HIS A 356 -23.05 -17.84 16.55
C HIS A 356 -24.00 -18.39 15.49
N ILE A 357 -23.65 -18.23 14.21
CA ILE A 357 -24.51 -18.67 13.10
C ILE A 357 -24.63 -20.20 13.09
N ALA A 358 -23.51 -20.91 13.26
CA ALA A 358 -23.48 -22.37 13.32
C ALA A 358 -24.34 -22.89 14.48
N GLN A 359 -24.18 -22.32 15.68
CA GLN A 359 -24.97 -22.71 16.86
C GLN A 359 -26.46 -22.43 16.69
N LYS A 360 -26.85 -21.28 16.15
CA LYS A 360 -28.27 -20.91 16.01
C LYS A 360 -29.00 -21.69 14.93
N ASN A 361 -28.28 -22.15 13.91
CA ASN A 361 -28.87 -22.92 12.80
C ASN A 361 -28.62 -24.44 12.91
N ASN A 362 -27.94 -24.90 13.97
CA ASN A 362 -27.51 -26.30 14.14
C ASN A 362 -26.73 -26.84 12.92
N LEU A 363 -25.80 -26.03 12.42
CA LEU A 363 -24.89 -26.39 11.32
C LEU A 363 -23.49 -26.68 11.87
N ASP A 364 -22.74 -27.49 11.15
CA ASP A 364 -21.29 -27.59 11.29
C ASP A 364 -20.59 -26.40 10.63
N ASP A 365 -19.34 -26.16 11.03
CA ASP A 365 -18.59 -24.98 10.60
C ASP A 365 -18.33 -24.97 9.08
N PRO A 366 -17.88 -26.07 8.42
CA PRO A 366 -17.65 -26.06 6.98
C PRO A 366 -18.93 -25.77 6.18
N THR A 367 -20.07 -26.36 6.57
CA THR A 367 -21.36 -26.06 5.93
C THR A 367 -21.78 -24.61 6.15
N THR A 368 -21.42 -24.01 7.28
CA THR A 368 -21.67 -22.58 7.53
C THR A 368 -20.81 -21.70 6.63
N LEU A 369 -19.52 -22.01 6.46
CA LEU A 369 -18.63 -21.28 5.54
C LEU A 369 -19.09 -21.36 4.08
N ARG A 370 -19.64 -22.50 3.66
CA ARG A 370 -20.27 -22.67 2.33
C ARG A 370 -21.54 -21.85 2.13
N ARG A 371 -22.13 -21.32 3.20
CA ARG A 371 -23.41 -20.59 3.19
C ARG A 371 -23.28 -19.11 3.51
N VAL A 372 -22.14 -18.66 4.03
CA VAL A 372 -21.99 -17.32 4.59
C VAL A 372 -20.64 -16.73 4.21
N SER A 373 -20.65 -15.53 3.64
CA SER A 373 -19.42 -14.82 3.25
C SER A 373 -18.60 -14.35 4.47
N PRO A 374 -17.27 -14.18 4.33
CA PRO A 374 -16.43 -13.57 5.35
C PRO A 374 -16.96 -12.24 5.87
N GLU A 375 -17.40 -11.35 5.00
CA GLU A 375 -17.96 -10.04 5.37
C GLU A 375 -19.15 -10.18 6.32
N ARG A 376 -20.03 -11.15 6.04
CA ARG A 376 -21.19 -11.42 6.87
C ARG A 376 -20.80 -12.02 8.22
N LEU A 377 -19.86 -12.96 8.25
CA LEU A 377 -19.32 -13.51 9.50
C LEU A 377 -18.72 -12.40 10.36
N PHE A 378 -17.91 -11.53 9.75
CA PHE A 378 -17.30 -10.39 10.43
C PHE A 378 -18.37 -9.47 11.02
N ARG A 379 -19.35 -9.06 10.20
CA ARG A 379 -20.41 -8.16 10.63
C ARG A 379 -21.26 -8.74 11.76
N VAL A 380 -21.56 -10.04 11.73
CA VAL A 380 -22.24 -10.72 12.87
C VAL A 380 -21.35 -10.70 14.11
N GLY A 381 -20.06 -11.04 13.98
CA GLY A 381 -19.09 -10.99 15.08
C GLY A 381 -18.99 -9.63 15.75
N VAL A 382 -18.89 -8.55 14.97
CA VAL A 382 -18.89 -7.15 15.47
C VAL A 382 -20.14 -6.84 16.30
N ASN A 383 -21.31 -7.36 15.91
CA ASN A 383 -22.57 -7.09 16.59
C ASN A 383 -22.77 -7.95 17.86
N ILE A 384 -22.00 -9.04 18.01
CA ILE A 384 -21.99 -9.88 19.23
C ILE A 384 -21.03 -9.32 20.27
N ALA A 385 -19.82 -8.91 19.87
CA ALA A 385 -18.79 -8.37 20.76
C ALA A 385 -18.26 -7.05 20.19
N PRO A 386 -18.96 -5.93 20.38
CA PRO A 386 -18.59 -4.64 19.78
C PRO A 386 -17.38 -3.97 20.44
N GLU A 387 -17.07 -4.33 21.70
CA GLU A 387 -16.01 -3.68 22.49
C GLU A 387 -14.62 -3.94 21.88
N GLY A 388 -13.89 -2.86 21.58
CA GLY A 388 -12.52 -2.91 21.03
C GLY A 388 -12.41 -3.41 19.58
N VAL A 389 -13.53 -3.66 18.89
CA VAL A 389 -13.54 -4.13 17.49
C VAL A 389 -13.86 -3.03 16.50
N ARG A 390 -14.74 -2.09 16.86
CA ARG A 390 -15.07 -0.97 15.97
C ARG A 390 -13.92 0.05 15.96
N PRO A 391 -13.67 0.73 14.82
CA PRO A 391 -12.69 1.79 14.78
C PRO A 391 -13.04 2.87 15.81
N GLY A 392 -12.04 3.29 16.59
CA GLY A 392 -12.17 4.45 17.44
C GLY A 392 -12.18 5.68 16.55
N PHE A 393 -13.28 6.43 16.54
CA PHE A 393 -13.23 7.78 15.97
C PHE A 393 -12.45 8.64 16.96
N THR A 394 -11.15 8.83 16.72
CA THR A 394 -10.44 9.97 17.30
C THR A 394 -11.18 11.20 16.81
N GLN A 395 -11.94 11.84 17.71
CA GLN A 395 -12.32 13.23 17.50
C GLN A 395 -11.02 13.97 17.21
N GLY A 396 -11.01 14.71 16.10
CA GLY A 396 -9.83 15.44 15.65
C GLY A 396 -9.20 16.17 16.84
N GLU A 397 -7.87 16.14 16.87
CA GLU A 397 -7.07 16.97 17.75
C GLU A 397 -7.77 18.32 17.91
N ASP A 398 -8.02 18.71 19.17
CA ASP A 398 -8.52 20.02 19.53
C ASP A 398 -7.75 21.04 18.67
N LEU A 399 -8.45 21.64 17.72
CA LEU A 399 -8.02 22.90 17.12
C LEU A 399 -7.97 23.86 18.29
N SER A 400 -6.81 23.92 18.95
CA SER A 400 -6.49 25.00 19.85
C SER A 400 -6.67 26.24 19.00
N ASP A 401 -7.72 27.01 19.31
CA ASP A 401 -7.89 28.38 18.88
C ASP A 401 -6.60 29.12 19.23
N GLY A 402 -5.68 29.14 18.27
CA GLY A 402 -4.50 29.97 18.29
C GLY A 402 -5.01 31.38 18.12
N GLU A 403 -5.09 32.09 19.24
CA GLU A 403 -5.35 33.52 19.30
C GLU A 403 -4.49 34.24 18.25
N VAL A 404 -5.18 34.95 17.36
CA VAL A 404 -4.59 35.93 16.47
C VAL A 404 -4.19 37.13 17.34
N GLU A 405 -2.88 37.35 17.48
CA GLU A 405 -2.30 38.68 17.71
C GLU A 405 -1.25 38.99 16.63
#